data_AF-A0A6V7XPZ4-F1
#
_entry.id   AF-A0A6V7XPZ4-F1
#
_cell.length_a   1.000
_cell.length_b   1.000
_cell.length_c   1.000
_cell.angle_alpha   90.00
_cell.angle_beta   90.00
_cell.angle_gamma   90.00
#
_symmetry.space_group_name_H-M   'P 1'
#
loop_
_entity.id
_entity.type
_entity.pdbx_description
1 polymer ?
#
loop_
_entity_poly.entity_id
_entity_poly.type
_entity_poly.pdbx_seq_one_letter_code
_entity_poly.pdbx_strand_id
1 'polypeptide(L)' 'MELKSEPKMNESAKSKVFNGVTISFAGLTEESQYELTILFLEMGGDCRLKVDENVNYLIAEIIDNKSKNYIV' A
#
# COMPACT_ATOMS: atom_id res chain seq x y z
N MET A 1 17.03 -36.38 4.79
CA MET A 1 16.83 -34.99 5.29
C MET A 1 16.74 -34.12 4.05
N GLU A 2 15.52 -33.80 3.62
CA GLU A 2 15.31 -33.00 2.41
C GLU A 2 15.53 -31.52 2.75
N LEU A 3 16.54 -30.91 2.12
CA LEU A 3 16.76 -29.48 2.13
C LEU A 3 15.59 -28.82 1.39
N LYS A 4 14.57 -28.39 2.14
CA LYS A 4 13.54 -27.48 1.65
C LYS A 4 14.25 -26.27 1.06
N SER A 5 14.27 -26.20 -0.26
CA SER A 5 14.83 -25.08 -0.98
C SER A 5 13.94 -23.88 -0.69
N GLU A 6 14.49 -22.86 -0.02
CA GLU A 6 13.86 -21.55 0.08
C GLU A 6 13.45 -21.09 -1.33
N PRO A 7 12.28 -20.45 -1.50
CA PRO A 7 11.90 -19.91 -2.79
C PRO A 7 12.90 -18.83 -3.17
N LYS A 8 13.86 -19.19 -4.04
CA LYS A 8 14.74 -18.23 -4.70
C LYS A 8 13.87 -17.45 -5.67
N MET A 9 13.37 -16.30 -5.22
CA MET A 9 12.76 -15.31 -6.09
C MET A 9 13.80 -14.86 -7.10
N ASN A 10 13.58 -15.19 -8.37
CA ASN A 10 14.37 -14.65 -9.48
C ASN A 10 14.22 -13.12 -9.48
N GLU A 11 15.30 -12.40 -9.20
CA GLU A 11 15.39 -10.93 -9.19
C GLU A 11 14.96 -10.27 -10.52
N SER A 12 14.82 -11.06 -11.59
CA SER A 12 14.52 -10.59 -12.95
C SER A 12 13.05 -10.23 -13.22
N ALA A 13 12.14 -10.35 -12.25
CA ALA A 13 10.72 -10.04 -12.46
C ALA A 13 10.04 -9.46 -11.21
N LYS A 14 10.60 -8.40 -10.59
CA LYS A 14 9.74 -7.44 -9.90
C LYS A 14 8.87 -6.80 -10.98
N SER A 15 7.73 -7.44 -11.24
CA SER A 15 6.76 -6.99 -12.23
C SER A 15 6.42 -5.55 -11.88
N LYS A 16 6.70 -4.61 -12.79
CA LYS A 16 6.33 -3.20 -12.62
C LYS A 16 4.83 -3.03 -12.87
N VAL A 17 4.01 -3.83 -12.19
CA VAL A 17 2.56 -3.92 -12.39
C VAL A 17 1.91 -2.54 -12.18
N PHE A 18 2.52 -1.72 -11.32
CA PHE A 18 2.05 -0.38 -10.98
C PHE A 18 2.87 0.75 -11.59
N ASN A 19 3.62 0.49 -12.67
CA ASN A 19 4.36 1.54 -13.36
C ASN A 19 3.44 2.70 -13.79
N GLY A 20 3.75 3.91 -13.37
CA GLY A 20 2.95 5.10 -13.66
C GLY A 20 1.66 5.22 -12.82
N VAL A 21 1.51 4.39 -11.80
CA VAL A 21 0.43 4.49 -10.81
C VAL A 21 0.95 5.21 -9.58
N THR A 22 0.28 6.31 -9.23
CA THR A 22 0.51 7.03 -7.97
C THR A 22 -0.68 6.80 -7.04
N ILE A 23 -0.41 6.39 -5.80
CA ILE A 23 -1.43 6.22 -4.77
C ILE A 23 -1.30 7.20 -3.62
N SER A 24 -2.38 7.36 -2.87
CA SER A 24 -2.37 7.97 -1.55
C SER A 24 -3.20 7.13 -0.58
N PHE A 25 -3.06 7.38 0.73
CA PHE A 25 -3.67 6.59 1.79
C PHE A 25 -4.64 7.43 2.63
N ALA A 26 -5.73 6.83 3.10
CA ALA A 26 -6.66 7.48 4.03
C ALA A 26 -7.21 6.47 5.06
N GLY A 27 -7.18 6.84 6.34
CA GLY A 27 -7.76 5.99 7.39
C GLY A 27 -6.91 4.78 7.80
N LEU A 28 -5.69 4.65 7.27
CA LEU A 28 -4.73 3.63 7.69
C LEU A 28 -3.82 4.14 8.81
N THR A 29 -3.34 3.25 9.67
CA THR A 29 -2.26 3.55 10.61
C THR A 29 -0.96 3.89 9.88
N GLU A 30 -0.05 4.63 10.52
CA GLU A 30 1.25 4.96 9.94
C GLU A 30 2.08 3.72 9.59
N GLU A 31 2.00 2.67 10.43
CA GLU A 31 2.67 1.39 10.20
C GLU A 31 2.16 0.71 8.93
N SER A 32 0.83 0.59 8.75
CA SER A 32 0.26 -0.01 7.54
C SER A 32 0.52 0.82 6.29
N GLN A 33 0.52 2.15 6.40
CA GLN A 33 0.91 3.03 5.29
C GLN A 33 2.36 2.78 4.87
N TYR A 34 3.28 2.62 5.83
CA TYR A 34 4.69 2.37 5.57
C TYR A 34 4.92 1.03 4.87
N GLU A 35 4.32 -0.06 5.38
CA GLU A 35 4.43 -1.38 4.78
C GLU A 35 3.89 -1.42 3.34
N LEU A 36 2.71 -0.82 3.12
CA LEU A 36 2.11 -0.74 1.79
C LEU A 36 2.94 0.13 0.85
N THR A 37 3.52 1.23 1.35
CA THR A 37 4.40 2.09 0.56
C THR A 37 5.60 1.30 0.04
N ILE A 38 6.27 0.51 0.90
CA ILE A 38 7.39 -0.33 0.48
C ILE A 38 6.95 -1.28 -0.63
N LEU A 39 5.86 -2.02 -0.41
CA LEU A 39 5.35 -2.99 -1.38
C LEU A 39 5.01 -2.32 -2.73
N PHE A 40 4.38 -1.14 -2.68
CA PHE A 40 3.96 -0.42 -3.88
C PHE A 40 5.15 0.10 -4.69
N LEU A 41 6.17 0.63 -4.00
CA LEU A 41 7.44 1.03 -4.61
C LEU A 41 8.18 -0.17 -5.24
N GLU A 42 8.18 -1.32 -4.56
CA GLU A 42 8.79 -2.55 -5.10
C GLU A 42 8.09 -3.07 -6.36
N MET A 43 6.78 -2.82 -6.48
CA MET A 43 5.98 -3.13 -7.67
C MET A 43 6.00 -2.01 -8.73
N GLY A 44 6.85 -0.99 -8.54
CA GLY A 44 7.13 0.08 -9.49
C GLY A 44 6.12 1.23 -9.52
N GLY A 45 5.25 1.32 -8.50
CA GLY A 45 4.36 2.47 -8.32
C GLY A 45 5.00 3.60 -7.52
N ASP A 46 4.24 4.67 -7.30
CA ASP A 46 4.62 5.82 -6.48
C ASP A 46 3.56 6.07 -5.39
N CYS A 47 3.96 6.69 -4.28
CA CYS A 47 3.10 6.98 -3.13
C CYS A 47 3.22 8.44 -2.70
N ARG A 48 2.09 9.11 -2.46
CA ARG A 48 2.03 10.47 -1.94
C ARG A 48 1.23 10.55 -0.64
N LEU A 49 1.78 11.31 0.31
CA LEU A 49 1.14 11.59 1.60
C LEU A 49 -0.08 12.49 1.48
N LYS A 50 -0.16 13.33 0.44
CA LYS A 50 -1.30 14.22 0.18
C LYS A 50 -1.96 13.83 -1.12
N VAL A 51 -3.29 13.86 -1.12
CA VAL A 51 -4.09 13.71 -2.33
C VAL A 51 -3.99 15.00 -3.14
N ASP A 52 -3.52 14.89 -4.38
CA ASP A 52 -3.47 15.97 -5.38
C ASP A 52 -3.83 15.44 -6.77
N GLU A 53 -3.80 16.29 -7.79
CA GLU A 53 -4.17 15.93 -9.18
C GLU A 53 -3.29 14.84 -9.81
N ASN A 54 -2.14 14.52 -9.22
CA ASN A 54 -1.21 13.48 -9.70
C ASN A 54 -1.44 12.12 -9.03
N VAL A 55 -2.37 12.02 -8.06
CA VAL A 55 -2.77 10.76 -7.44
C VAL A 55 -3.82 10.08 -8.32
N ASN A 56 -3.54 8.85 -8.75
CA ASN A 56 -4.44 8.09 -9.61
C ASN A 56 -5.45 7.26 -8.79
N TYR A 57 -5.05 6.75 -7.63
CA TYR A 57 -5.90 5.93 -6.77
C TYR A 57 -5.74 6.29 -5.28
N LEU A 58 -6.83 6.13 -4.54
CA LEU A 58 -6.84 6.27 -3.08
C LEU A 58 -7.04 4.88 -2.46
N ILE A 59 -6.12 4.48 -1.60
CA ILE A 59 -6.26 3.29 -0.76
C ILE A 59 -6.81 3.76 0.58
N ALA A 60 -8.06 3.40 0.88
CA ALA A 60 -8.72 3.80 2.11
C ALA A 60 -9.17 2.59 2.91
N GLU A 61 -8.86 2.60 4.21
CA GLU A 61 -9.44 1.68 5.17
C GLU A 61 -10.64 2.37 5.82
N ILE A 62 -11.85 1.84 5.58
CA ILE A 62 -13.05 2.32 6.25
C ILE A 62 -13.03 1.75 7.67
N ILE A 63 -12.44 2.50 8.58
CA ILE A 63 -12.72 2.32 10.00
C ILE A 63 -14.17 2.79 10.17
N ASP A 64 -15.13 1.85 10.21
CA ASP A 64 -16.53 2.12 10.54
C ASP A 64 -16.54 2.79 11.92
N ASN A 65 -16.49 4.11 11.91
CA ASN A 65 -16.53 4.92 13.10
C ASN A 65 -18.01 4.95 13.48
N LYS A 66 -18.51 3.81 14.01
CA LYS A 66 -19.72 3.79 14.82
C LYS A 66 -19.52 4.91 15.83
N SER A 67 -20.18 6.02 15.56
CA SER A 67 -20.12 7.26 16.32
C SER A 67 -20.42 6.94 17.77
N LYS A 68 -19.37 6.68 18.56
CA LYS A 68 -19.51 6.61 20.00
C LYS A 68 -19.61 8.06 20.48
N ASN A 69 -20.86 8.47 20.64
CA ASN A 69 -21.32 9.61 21.42
C ASN A 69 -21.28 10.98 20.73
N TYR A 70 -22.26 11.24 19.85
CA TYR A 70 -22.92 12.54 19.91
C TYR A 70 -24.12 12.38 20.85
N ILE A 71 -23.99 12.92 22.06
CA ILE A 71 -25.13 13.16 22.94
C ILE A 71 -25.91 14.32 22.30
N VAL A 72 -27.16 14.06 21.95
CA VAL A 72 -28.15 15.07 21.51
C VAL A 72 -28.66 15.84 22.71
#